data_AF-A0A352BCL6-F1
#
_entry.id   AF-A0A352BCL6-F1
#
_cell.length_a   1.000
_cell.length_b   1.000
_cell.length_c   1.000
_cell.angle_alpha   90.00
_cell.angle_beta   90.00
_cell.angle_gamma   90.00
#
_symmetry.space_group_name_H-M   'P 1'
#
loop_
_entity.id
_entity.type
_entity.pdbx_description
1 polymer ?
#
loop_
_entity_poly.entity_id
_entity_poly.type
_entity_poly.pdbx_seq_one_letter_code
_entity_poly.pdbx_strand_id
1 'polypeptide(L)'
;MAYPFQNIEPKWQKYWDENKTFRVTEDPKFPKNKRRYVLDMFPYPSGAGLHVGHPEGYTATDIYCRYLRMNGYNVLHPMGYDAFGLPAENYAIKTGTHPAATTFKNIEHFTQQIKALGFSYDWDRCVMTCTPDYYKWTQWIFLQLYKRGLAYEAETPINWCPSCKTGLANEEVKEGHCDRCGSPVTHKTIRQWILKITAYADDLIKDLDGLDWPESVKLMQRNWIGRSEGAEVDFTVADKDGKATSKKITVYTTRPDTLFGATYMVLAPEHPMVKELTTAEQKDAVEKYIADASSKSDLERTDLAKDKTGVFTGSYGIDPVNGALVPIWIADYVLTGHGTGAIMAVPAHDERDWDFAKKFNLPIIKVVASPDEVASLADGDEKKGAELILEAAKNPETYKKLSEAHPDVFAVAEKCTPAKDGYAINSEEFNGRPTKEVIASIVGWLNEKKIGKKAVSYKLRDWIFSRQRYWGEPIPL
;
A
#
# COMPACT_ATOMS: atom_id res chain seq x y z
N MET A 1 59.33 13.42 -8.56
CA MET A 1 58.33 13.86 -9.55
C MET A 1 56.94 13.52 -9.02
N ALA A 2 55.95 14.40 -9.19
CA ALA A 2 54.57 14.11 -8.83
C ALA A 2 53.98 13.03 -9.77
N TYR A 3 53.03 12.23 -9.29
CA TYR A 3 52.32 11.24 -10.11
C TYR A 3 51.50 11.95 -11.21
N PRO A 4 51.77 11.73 -12.50
CA PRO A 4 51.20 12.54 -13.59
C PRO A 4 49.83 12.01 -14.06
N PHE A 5 48.84 11.98 -13.18
CA PHE A 5 47.50 11.45 -13.46
C PHE A 5 46.84 12.10 -14.68
N GLN A 6 47.04 13.41 -14.90
CA GLN A 6 46.53 14.15 -16.06
C GLN A 6 47.00 13.59 -17.41
N ASN A 7 48.14 12.89 -17.45
CA ASN A 7 48.67 12.28 -18.66
C ASN A 7 48.32 10.78 -18.76
N ILE A 8 48.24 10.10 -17.61
CA ILE A 8 48.06 8.65 -17.54
C ILE A 8 46.59 8.26 -17.73
N GLU A 9 45.65 8.98 -17.10
CA GLU A 9 44.23 8.63 -17.14
C GLU A 9 43.64 8.75 -18.56
N PRO A 10 43.81 9.87 -19.30
CA PRO A 10 43.26 9.97 -20.65
C PRO A 10 43.86 8.94 -21.61
N LYS A 11 45.15 8.58 -21.43
CA LYS A 11 45.82 7.55 -22.22
C LYS A 11 45.10 6.20 -22.08
N TRP A 12 44.85 5.75 -20.86
CA TRP A 12 44.22 4.44 -20.63
C TRP A 12 42.73 4.45 -20.96
N GLN A 13 42.02 5.53 -20.65
CA GLN A 13 40.61 5.70 -21.02
C GLN A 13 40.43 5.61 -22.54
N LYS A 14 41.26 6.33 -23.30
CA LYS A 14 41.29 6.26 -24.77
C LYS A 14 41.60 4.85 -25.27
N TYR A 15 42.61 4.21 -24.70
CA TYR A 15 42.97 2.83 -25.05
C TYR A 15 41.78 1.87 -24.85
N TRP A 16 41.09 1.95 -23.70
CA TRP A 16 39.96 1.05 -23.42
C TRP A 16 38.77 1.28 -24.35
N ASP A 17 38.47 2.53 -24.70
CA ASP A 17 37.37 2.91 -25.60
C ASP A 17 37.66 2.44 -27.04
N GLU A 18 38.85 2.74 -27.57
CA GLU A 18 39.26 2.36 -28.94
C GLU A 18 39.32 0.84 -29.11
N ASN A 19 39.80 0.12 -28.10
CA ASN A 19 39.92 -1.35 -28.14
C ASN A 19 38.65 -2.06 -27.68
N LYS A 20 37.57 -1.32 -27.35
CA LYS A 20 36.32 -1.90 -26.83
C LYS A 20 36.58 -2.89 -25.68
N THR A 21 37.51 -2.55 -24.78
CA THR A 21 38.09 -3.49 -23.80
C THR A 21 37.04 -4.14 -22.89
N PHE A 22 35.95 -3.43 -22.62
CA PHE A 22 34.90 -3.87 -21.71
C PHE A 22 33.65 -4.41 -22.43
N ARG A 23 33.66 -4.44 -23.76
CA ARG A 23 32.57 -4.99 -24.57
C ARG A 23 32.38 -6.46 -24.27
N VAL A 24 31.12 -6.87 -24.13
CA VAL A 24 30.76 -8.27 -23.88
C VAL A 24 29.79 -8.80 -24.93
N THR A 25 29.94 -10.08 -25.23
CA THR A 25 29.00 -10.85 -26.04
C THR A 25 28.54 -12.08 -25.27
N GLU A 26 27.44 -12.68 -25.72
CA GLU A 26 26.88 -13.91 -25.19
C GLU A 26 27.72 -15.14 -25.59
N ASP A 27 29.04 -15.08 -25.36
CA ASP A 27 30.01 -16.09 -25.77
C ASP A 27 29.71 -17.44 -25.08
N PRO A 28 29.37 -18.50 -25.85
CA PRO A 28 29.06 -19.81 -25.30
C PRO A 28 30.24 -20.47 -24.58
N LYS A 29 31.49 -20.05 -24.83
CA LYS A 29 32.70 -20.60 -24.19
C LYS A 29 32.75 -20.33 -22.69
N PHE A 30 32.11 -19.26 -22.22
CA PHE A 30 32.03 -18.99 -20.79
C PHE A 30 30.91 -19.83 -20.16
N PRO A 31 31.21 -20.67 -19.15
CA PRO A 31 30.17 -21.43 -18.45
C PRO A 31 29.23 -20.49 -17.69
N LYS A 32 27.97 -20.89 -17.49
CA LYS A 32 26.92 -20.04 -16.89
C LYS A 32 27.35 -19.43 -15.53
N ASN A 33 28.03 -20.21 -14.69
CA ASN A 33 28.53 -19.75 -13.39
C ASN A 33 29.65 -18.70 -13.49
N LYS A 34 30.29 -18.53 -14.66
CA LYS A 34 31.30 -17.51 -14.96
C LYS A 34 30.74 -16.34 -15.77
N ARG A 35 29.42 -16.25 -15.95
CA ARG A 35 28.76 -15.07 -16.51
C ARG A 35 28.23 -14.21 -15.38
N ARG A 36 28.47 -12.91 -15.45
CA ARG A 36 28.04 -11.95 -14.43
C ARG A 36 27.40 -10.74 -15.10
N TYR A 37 26.27 -10.32 -14.56
CA TYR A 37 25.63 -9.08 -14.90
C TYR A 37 25.67 -8.20 -13.64
N VAL A 38 26.43 -7.10 -13.72
CA VAL A 38 26.52 -6.09 -12.68
C VAL A 38 25.84 -4.84 -13.23
N LEU A 39 24.87 -4.32 -12.49
CA LEU A 39 24.00 -3.24 -12.96
C LEU A 39 23.97 -2.11 -11.93
N ASP A 40 24.21 -0.90 -12.41
CA ASP A 40 23.94 0.33 -11.70
C ASP A 40 22.55 0.85 -12.03
N MET A 41 21.91 1.54 -11.09
CA MET A 41 20.76 2.37 -11.43
C MET A 41 21.24 3.52 -12.31
N PHE A 42 20.89 3.46 -13.59
CA PHE A 42 21.25 4.48 -14.59
C PHE A 42 20.70 5.89 -14.24
N PRO A 43 21.41 6.97 -14.60
CA PRO A 43 21.07 8.32 -14.15
C PRO A 43 19.91 8.95 -14.91
N TYR A 44 19.19 9.85 -14.24
CA TYR A 44 18.34 10.84 -14.88
C TYR A 44 19.20 11.98 -15.48
N PRO A 45 19.11 12.29 -16.78
CA PRO A 45 19.84 13.38 -17.40
C PRO A 45 19.16 14.75 -17.16
N SER A 46 18.79 15.04 -15.91
CA SER A 46 17.96 16.19 -15.50
C SER A 46 18.74 17.31 -14.80
N GLY A 47 20.07 17.22 -14.74
CA GLY A 47 20.94 18.18 -14.05
C GLY A 47 22.07 18.73 -14.94
N ALA A 48 22.85 19.66 -14.41
CA ALA A 48 23.99 20.26 -15.13
C ALA A 48 25.21 19.32 -15.27
N GLY A 49 25.14 18.11 -14.70
CA GLY A 49 26.21 17.11 -14.67
C GLY A 49 26.01 16.12 -13.52
N LEU A 50 26.94 15.18 -13.38
CA LEU A 50 27.01 14.26 -12.25
C LEU A 50 27.29 15.02 -10.94
N HIS A 51 26.52 14.76 -9.89
CA HIS A 51 26.91 15.06 -8.51
C HIS A 51 27.70 13.89 -7.89
N VAL A 52 28.39 14.14 -6.75
CA VAL A 52 29.28 13.17 -6.06
C VAL A 52 28.62 11.84 -5.68
N GLY A 53 27.30 11.81 -5.43
CA GLY A 53 26.59 10.55 -5.16
C GLY A 53 26.56 9.56 -6.33
N HIS A 54 26.66 10.00 -7.59
CA HIS A 54 26.71 9.08 -8.73
C HIS A 54 28.00 8.24 -8.76
N PRO A 55 29.21 8.85 -8.78
CA PRO A 55 30.45 8.08 -8.82
C PRO A 55 30.66 7.23 -7.57
N GLU A 56 30.09 7.60 -6.41
CA GLU A 56 30.18 6.78 -5.19
C GLU A 56 29.67 5.34 -5.43
N GLY A 57 28.44 5.20 -5.94
CA GLY A 57 27.86 3.89 -6.27
C GLY A 57 28.58 3.20 -7.44
N TYR A 58 28.82 3.95 -8.53
CA TYR A 58 29.42 3.40 -9.75
C TYR A 58 30.87 2.92 -9.56
N THR A 59 31.61 3.52 -8.62
CA THR A 59 32.98 3.10 -8.31
C THR A 59 33.00 1.72 -7.66
N ALA A 60 32.05 1.45 -6.75
CA ALA A 60 31.97 0.15 -6.07
C ALA A 60 31.67 -0.99 -7.05
N THR A 61 30.74 -0.78 -7.98
CA THR A 61 30.40 -1.76 -9.02
C THR A 61 31.54 -1.91 -10.03
N ASP A 62 32.22 -0.81 -10.42
CA ASP A 62 33.39 -0.88 -11.31
C ASP A 62 34.54 -1.71 -10.72
N ILE A 63 34.87 -1.51 -9.44
CA ILE A 63 35.88 -2.30 -8.72
C ILE A 63 35.52 -3.78 -8.79
N TYR A 64 34.26 -4.13 -8.52
CA TYR A 64 33.79 -5.51 -8.56
C TYR A 64 33.83 -6.10 -9.97
N CYS A 65 33.41 -5.34 -10.98
CA CYS A 65 33.48 -5.73 -12.38
C CYS A 65 34.92 -6.04 -12.82
N ARG A 66 35.87 -5.17 -12.49
CA ARG A 66 37.30 -5.36 -12.81
C ARG A 66 37.86 -6.59 -12.10
N TYR A 67 37.57 -6.75 -10.81
CA TYR A 67 37.93 -7.95 -10.05
C TYR A 67 37.40 -9.23 -10.73
N LEU A 68 36.12 -9.27 -11.10
CA LEU A 68 35.51 -10.42 -11.76
C LEU A 68 36.16 -10.72 -13.12
N ARG A 69 36.38 -9.69 -13.97
CA ARG A 69 37.06 -9.88 -15.27
C ARG A 69 38.47 -10.46 -15.09
N MET A 70 39.24 -9.97 -14.11
CA MET A 70 40.57 -10.51 -13.78
C MET A 70 40.52 -11.94 -13.24
N ASN A 71 39.39 -12.39 -12.70
CA ASN A 71 39.14 -13.76 -12.25
C ASN A 71 38.48 -14.65 -13.33
N GLY A 72 38.57 -14.23 -14.61
CA GLY A 72 38.12 -15.01 -15.76
C GLY A 72 36.59 -15.07 -15.92
N TYR A 73 35.85 -14.11 -15.38
CA TYR A 73 34.42 -13.99 -15.63
C TYR A 73 34.13 -13.18 -16.90
N ASN A 74 33.05 -13.55 -17.60
CA ASN A 74 32.45 -12.72 -18.63
C ASN A 74 31.46 -11.76 -17.99
N VAL A 75 31.78 -10.47 -17.98
CA VAL A 75 31.08 -9.45 -17.20
C VAL A 75 30.36 -8.46 -18.11
N LEU A 76 29.03 -8.45 -18.01
CA LEU A 76 28.19 -7.36 -18.52
C LEU A 76 28.07 -6.29 -17.45
N HIS A 77 28.58 -5.10 -17.76
CA HIS A 77 28.42 -3.88 -16.97
C HIS A 77 27.90 -2.78 -17.90
N PRO A 78 26.58 -2.63 -18.06
CA PRO A 78 25.99 -1.69 -18.99
C PRO A 78 25.74 -0.33 -18.33
N MET A 79 25.48 0.67 -19.17
CA MET A 79 25.00 1.98 -18.74
C MET A 79 23.84 2.40 -19.65
N GLY A 80 23.09 3.42 -19.24
CA GLY A 80 22.07 4.05 -20.06
C GLY A 80 21.64 5.37 -19.45
N TYR A 81 20.50 5.88 -19.91
CA TYR A 81 19.94 7.12 -19.42
C TYR A 81 18.43 6.99 -19.27
N ASP A 82 17.93 7.26 -18.07
CA ASP A 82 16.50 7.36 -17.82
C ASP A 82 16.00 8.76 -18.22
N ALA A 83 15.72 8.90 -19.50
CA ALA A 83 15.67 10.16 -20.20
C ALA A 83 14.25 10.72 -20.44
N PHE A 84 13.21 9.97 -20.08
CA PHE A 84 11.82 10.45 -20.08
C PHE A 84 11.39 10.97 -18.70
N GLY A 85 10.21 11.59 -18.66
CA GLY A 85 9.52 11.91 -17.42
C GLY A 85 9.83 13.30 -16.88
N LEU A 86 9.28 13.51 -15.68
CA LEU A 86 9.20 14.82 -15.02
C LEU A 86 10.55 15.48 -14.72
N PRO A 87 11.61 14.76 -14.33
CA PRO A 87 12.91 15.39 -14.07
C PRO A 87 13.45 16.16 -15.29
N ALA A 88 13.46 15.52 -16.47
CA ALA A 88 13.96 16.13 -17.70
C ALA A 88 13.06 17.28 -18.19
N GLU A 89 11.73 17.10 -18.13
CA GLU A 89 10.78 18.12 -18.58
C GLU A 89 10.78 19.36 -17.68
N ASN A 90 10.83 19.18 -16.36
CA ASN A 90 10.85 20.30 -15.43
C ASN A 90 12.13 21.13 -15.56
N TYR A 91 13.28 20.48 -15.82
CA TYR A 91 14.52 21.18 -16.13
C TYR A 91 14.41 21.98 -17.43
N ALA A 92 13.79 21.39 -18.47
CA ALA A 92 13.55 22.07 -19.74
C ALA A 92 12.65 23.31 -19.58
N ILE A 93 11.56 23.19 -18.80
CA ILE A 93 10.66 24.32 -18.46
C ILE A 93 11.44 25.40 -17.72
N LYS A 94 12.23 25.05 -16.70
CA LYS A 94 13.02 26.00 -15.90
C LYS A 94 14.03 26.78 -16.74
N THR A 95 14.59 26.15 -17.77
CA THR A 95 15.61 26.75 -18.65
C THR A 95 15.02 27.38 -19.91
N GLY A 96 13.71 27.26 -20.14
CA GLY A 96 13.05 27.78 -21.35
C GLY A 96 13.49 27.05 -22.64
N THR A 97 13.81 25.75 -22.54
CA THR A 97 14.33 24.95 -23.66
C THR A 97 13.41 23.77 -23.99
N HIS A 98 13.54 23.20 -25.20
CA HIS A 98 12.82 21.97 -25.54
C HIS A 98 13.44 20.76 -24.81
N PRO A 99 12.65 19.88 -24.18
CA PRO A 99 13.17 18.79 -23.34
C PRO A 99 14.10 17.83 -24.09
N ALA A 100 13.82 17.53 -25.36
CA ALA A 100 14.72 16.71 -26.18
C ALA A 100 16.14 17.31 -26.29
N ALA A 101 16.26 18.58 -26.66
CA ALA A 101 17.54 19.23 -26.88
C ALA A 101 18.39 19.21 -25.60
N THR A 102 17.76 19.52 -24.48
CA THR A 102 18.43 19.57 -23.19
C THR A 102 18.78 18.19 -22.65
N THR A 103 17.90 17.20 -22.85
CA THR A 103 18.15 15.80 -22.50
C THR A 103 19.37 15.26 -23.24
N PHE A 104 19.44 15.43 -24.57
CA PHE A 104 20.58 14.93 -25.36
C PHE A 104 21.88 15.65 -25.02
N LYS A 105 21.84 16.96 -24.76
CA LYS A 105 23.01 17.71 -24.28
C LYS A 105 23.50 17.20 -22.93
N ASN A 106 22.58 16.93 -22.00
CA ASN A 106 22.92 16.38 -20.68
C ASN A 106 23.46 14.95 -20.79
N ILE A 107 22.88 14.11 -21.64
CA ILE A 107 23.40 12.76 -21.93
C ILE A 107 24.84 12.82 -22.42
N GLU A 108 25.16 13.71 -23.38
CA GLU A 108 26.53 13.89 -23.87
C GLU A 108 27.47 14.30 -22.74
N HIS A 109 27.10 15.29 -21.93
CA HIS A 109 27.91 15.75 -20.82
C HIS A 109 28.12 14.68 -19.74
N PHE A 110 27.06 13.96 -19.37
CA PHE A 110 27.15 12.84 -18.42
C PHE A 110 28.05 11.73 -18.97
N THR A 111 27.92 11.39 -20.26
CA THR A 111 28.79 10.40 -20.91
C THR A 111 30.25 10.81 -20.79
N GLN A 112 30.58 12.06 -21.07
CA GLN A 112 31.95 12.59 -20.95
C GLN A 112 32.47 12.48 -19.52
N GLN A 113 31.68 12.88 -18.52
CA GLN A 113 32.05 12.78 -17.11
C GLN A 113 32.25 11.34 -16.64
N ILE A 114 31.35 10.42 -17.01
CA ILE A 114 31.44 8.99 -16.67
C ILE A 114 32.68 8.37 -17.33
N LYS A 115 32.95 8.68 -18.60
CA LYS A 115 34.17 8.22 -19.29
C LYS A 115 35.45 8.78 -18.66
N ALA A 116 35.43 10.03 -18.22
CA ALA A 116 36.57 10.67 -17.54
C ALA A 116 36.87 10.04 -16.16
N LEU A 117 35.89 9.38 -15.54
CA LEU A 117 36.09 8.58 -14.32
C LEU A 117 36.70 7.18 -14.62
N GLY A 118 36.74 6.77 -15.89
CA GLY A 118 37.38 5.53 -16.31
C GLY A 118 36.62 4.25 -15.96
N PHE A 119 35.30 4.32 -15.75
CA PHE A 119 34.48 3.14 -15.47
C PHE A 119 34.39 2.17 -16.64
N SER A 120 34.26 0.89 -16.32
CA SER A 120 34.40 -0.24 -17.23
C SER A 120 33.09 -0.71 -17.86
N TYR A 121 32.34 0.25 -18.40
CA TYR A 121 31.05 0.01 -19.06
C TYR A 121 31.17 -0.53 -20.49
N ASP A 122 30.20 -1.36 -20.88
CA ASP A 122 29.94 -1.72 -22.28
C ASP A 122 29.04 -0.66 -22.93
N TRP A 123 29.68 0.35 -23.53
CA TRP A 123 28.98 1.45 -24.21
C TRP A 123 28.21 1.01 -25.47
N ASP A 124 28.49 -0.16 -26.05
CA ASP A 124 27.74 -0.68 -27.20
C ASP A 124 26.31 -1.10 -26.80
N ARG A 125 26.05 -1.28 -25.50
CA ARG A 125 24.74 -1.62 -24.92
C ARG A 125 24.05 -0.43 -24.27
N CYS A 126 24.52 0.80 -24.54
CA CYS A 126 23.94 2.00 -24.00
C CYS A 126 22.51 2.22 -24.53
N VAL A 127 21.56 2.45 -23.61
CA VAL A 127 20.15 2.73 -23.95
C VAL A 127 19.72 4.09 -23.46
N MET A 128 18.76 4.70 -24.16
CA MET A 128 18.16 5.99 -23.81
C MET A 128 16.65 5.82 -23.84
N THR A 129 15.98 5.94 -22.69
CA THR A 129 14.55 5.57 -22.58
C THR A 129 13.62 6.48 -23.41
N CYS A 130 14.08 7.69 -23.75
CA CYS A 130 13.32 8.64 -24.58
C CYS A 130 13.40 8.39 -26.10
N THR A 131 14.15 7.37 -26.55
CA THR A 131 14.31 7.09 -27.98
C THR A 131 13.26 6.09 -28.48
N PRO A 132 12.74 6.24 -29.72
CA PRO A 132 11.75 5.32 -30.28
C PRO A 132 12.21 3.86 -30.33
N ASP A 133 13.51 3.63 -30.51
CA ASP A 133 14.08 2.28 -30.51
C ASP A 133 14.01 1.58 -29.16
N TYR A 134 13.85 2.34 -28.06
CA TYR A 134 13.58 1.82 -26.74
C TYR A 134 12.07 1.75 -26.47
N TYR A 135 11.37 2.90 -26.47
CA TYR A 135 10.00 2.96 -25.96
C TYR A 135 8.96 2.24 -26.84
N LYS A 136 9.29 1.89 -28.09
CA LYS A 136 8.43 0.98 -28.89
C LYS A 136 8.18 -0.36 -28.18
N TRP A 137 9.14 -0.81 -27.36
CA TRP A 137 9.01 -2.05 -26.60
C TRP A 137 8.16 -1.88 -25.35
N THR A 138 8.25 -0.75 -24.66
CA THR A 138 7.38 -0.45 -23.51
C THR A 138 5.93 -0.25 -23.97
N GLN A 139 5.71 0.40 -25.12
CA GLN A 139 4.42 0.42 -25.80
C GLN A 139 3.92 -0.99 -26.15
N TRP A 140 4.78 -1.84 -26.71
CA TRP A 140 4.41 -3.22 -27.02
C TRP A 140 4.05 -4.02 -25.76
N ILE A 141 4.79 -3.86 -24.66
CA ILE A 141 4.50 -4.48 -23.36
C ILE A 141 3.14 -4.01 -22.84
N PHE A 142 2.87 -2.69 -22.90
CA PHE A 142 1.58 -2.14 -22.51
C PHE A 142 0.42 -2.79 -23.27
N LEU A 143 0.56 -2.99 -24.58
CA LEU A 143 -0.44 -3.70 -25.38
C LEU A 143 -0.62 -5.16 -24.95
N GLN A 144 0.45 -5.86 -24.53
CA GLN A 144 0.33 -7.22 -24.00
C GLN A 144 -0.41 -7.24 -22.65
N LEU A 145 -0.13 -6.26 -21.78
CA LEU A 145 -0.84 -6.10 -20.49
C LEU A 145 -2.32 -5.79 -20.73
N TYR A 146 -2.62 -4.89 -21.66
CA TYR A 146 -3.99 -4.55 -22.05
C TYR A 146 -4.77 -5.77 -22.56
N LYS A 147 -4.19 -6.55 -23.49
CA LYS A 147 -4.79 -7.81 -24.00
C LYS A 147 -5.07 -8.84 -22.92
N ARG A 148 -4.36 -8.80 -21.79
CA ARG A 148 -4.52 -9.69 -20.64
C ARG A 148 -5.42 -9.11 -19.54
N GLY A 149 -6.00 -7.92 -19.73
CA GLY A 149 -6.78 -7.24 -18.69
C GLY A 149 -5.95 -6.74 -17.51
N LEU A 150 -4.62 -6.61 -17.69
CA LEU A 150 -3.67 -6.10 -16.69
C LEU A 150 -3.37 -4.61 -16.88
N ALA A 151 -3.78 -4.02 -18.00
CA ALA A 151 -3.87 -2.58 -18.17
C ALA A 151 -5.33 -2.23 -18.49
N TYR A 152 -5.91 -1.30 -17.74
CA TYR A 152 -7.31 -0.91 -17.89
C TYR A 152 -7.51 0.58 -17.64
N GLU A 153 -8.63 1.10 -18.12
CA GLU A 153 -9.02 2.50 -17.91
C GLU A 153 -10.08 2.58 -16.81
N ALA A 154 -9.94 3.58 -15.93
CA ALA A 154 -10.96 3.90 -14.93
C ALA A 154 -10.99 5.41 -14.63
N GLU A 155 -12.16 5.92 -14.26
CA GLU A 155 -12.28 7.21 -13.58
C GLU A 155 -12.02 7.00 -12.09
N THR A 156 -10.89 7.49 -11.61
CA THR A 156 -10.50 7.37 -10.20
C THR A 156 -10.03 8.73 -9.68
N PRO A 157 -10.25 9.05 -8.40
CA PRO A 157 -9.50 10.11 -7.76
C PRO A 157 -8.00 9.75 -7.87
N ILE A 158 -7.20 10.71 -8.31
CA ILE A 158 -5.74 10.60 -8.29
C ILE A 158 -5.13 11.68 -7.43
N ASN A 159 -3.96 11.36 -6.88
CA ASN A 159 -3.03 12.36 -6.36
C ASN A 159 -2.67 13.31 -7.50
N TRP A 160 -2.89 14.60 -7.30
CA TRP A 160 -2.65 15.65 -8.28
C TRP A 160 -1.66 16.66 -7.71
N CYS A 161 -0.57 16.90 -8.43
CA CYS A 161 0.34 17.98 -8.07
C CYS A 161 -0.11 19.28 -8.77
N PRO A 162 -0.56 20.32 -8.04
CA PRO A 162 -1.01 21.57 -8.66
C PRO A 162 0.13 22.34 -9.34
N SER A 163 1.36 22.21 -8.82
CA SER A 163 2.56 22.83 -9.38
C SER A 163 3.04 22.12 -10.65
N CYS A 164 3.16 20.79 -10.60
CA CYS A 164 3.56 19.98 -11.76
C CYS A 164 2.41 19.76 -12.77
N LYS A 165 1.16 20.08 -12.41
CA LYS A 165 -0.04 19.90 -13.26
C LYS A 165 -0.15 18.48 -13.84
N THR A 166 0.04 17.47 -12.99
CA THR A 166 -0.02 16.05 -13.39
C THR A 166 -0.48 15.16 -12.25
N GLY A 167 -1.04 14.02 -12.62
CA GLY A 167 -1.22 12.88 -11.73
C GLY A 167 0.10 12.36 -11.15
N LEU A 168 0.04 11.90 -9.90
CA LEU A 168 1.10 11.21 -9.17
C LEU A 168 0.60 9.79 -8.81
N ALA A 169 1.48 8.80 -8.86
CA ALA A 169 1.25 7.52 -8.21
C ALA A 169 1.40 7.69 -6.68
N ASN A 170 0.93 6.71 -5.89
CA ASN A 170 1.02 6.79 -4.42
C ASN A 170 2.49 6.84 -3.96
N GLU A 171 3.37 6.17 -4.68
CA GLU A 171 4.82 6.11 -4.44
C GLU A 171 5.51 7.48 -4.66
N GLU A 172 4.87 8.38 -5.42
CA GLU A 172 5.38 9.73 -5.73
C GLU A 172 4.85 10.79 -4.73
N VAL A 173 4.10 10.37 -3.71
CA VAL A 173 3.60 11.23 -2.63
C VAL A 173 4.35 10.92 -1.34
N LYS A 174 5.12 11.90 -0.84
CA LYS A 174 5.86 11.80 0.43
C LYS A 174 5.29 12.80 1.41
N GLU A 175 4.81 12.30 2.54
CA GLU A 175 4.24 13.14 3.60
C GLU A 175 3.13 14.09 3.09
N GLY A 176 2.28 13.64 2.16
CA GLY A 176 1.22 14.46 1.55
C GLY A 176 1.73 15.48 0.51
N HIS A 177 3.02 15.48 0.20
CA HIS A 177 3.66 16.39 -0.74
C HIS A 177 4.23 15.64 -1.94
N CYS A 178 4.34 16.33 -3.08
CA CYS A 178 5.00 15.81 -4.27
C CYS A 178 6.48 15.52 -3.97
N ASP A 179 6.95 14.29 -4.18
CA ASP A 179 8.33 13.85 -3.93
C ASP A 179 9.40 14.68 -4.65
N ARG A 180 9.03 15.35 -5.74
CA ARG A 180 9.90 16.16 -6.59
C ARG A 180 9.92 17.64 -6.23
N CYS A 181 8.75 18.27 -6.14
CA CYS A 181 8.64 19.74 -6.01
C CYS A 181 8.20 20.20 -4.61
N GLY A 182 7.83 19.27 -3.73
CA GLY A 182 7.42 19.57 -2.36
C GLY A 182 6.10 20.32 -2.22
N SER A 183 5.31 20.48 -3.29
CA SER A 183 3.99 21.11 -3.20
C SER A 183 2.96 20.16 -2.57
N PRO A 184 2.02 20.67 -1.74
CA PRO A 184 0.92 19.87 -1.23
C PRO A 184 0.13 19.22 -2.38
N VAL A 185 -0.15 17.92 -2.23
CA VAL A 185 -0.90 17.15 -3.21
C VAL A 185 -2.40 17.36 -2.97
N THR A 186 -3.15 17.58 -4.06
CA THR A 186 -4.62 17.63 -4.02
C THR A 186 -5.20 16.39 -4.71
N HIS A 187 -6.51 16.22 -4.68
CA HIS A 187 -7.17 15.16 -5.43
C HIS A 187 -7.86 15.70 -6.69
N LYS A 188 -7.87 14.90 -7.75
CA LYS A 188 -8.65 15.16 -8.97
C LYS A 188 -9.20 13.86 -9.52
N THR A 189 -10.51 13.79 -9.78
CA THR A 189 -11.09 12.65 -10.51
C THR A 189 -10.88 12.86 -11.99
N ILE A 190 -10.18 11.92 -12.62
CA ILE A 190 -9.90 11.95 -14.05
C ILE A 190 -9.76 10.52 -14.56
N ARG A 191 -10.12 10.32 -15.83
CA ARG A 191 -9.91 9.07 -16.54
C ARG A 191 -8.40 8.78 -16.68
N GLN A 192 -7.94 7.61 -16.23
CA GLN A 192 -6.53 7.22 -16.26
C GLN A 192 -6.34 5.77 -16.73
N TRP A 193 -5.17 5.50 -17.28
CA TRP A 193 -4.66 4.15 -17.47
C TRP A 193 -3.98 3.65 -16.20
N ILE A 194 -4.37 2.44 -15.79
CA ILE A 194 -3.94 1.80 -14.55
C ILE A 194 -3.40 0.41 -14.87
N LEU A 195 -2.28 0.04 -14.23
CA LEU A 195 -1.70 -1.29 -14.30
C LEU A 195 -2.11 -2.11 -13.06
N LYS A 196 -2.67 -3.29 -13.30
CA LYS A 196 -3.24 -4.17 -12.26
C LYS A 196 -2.16 -4.95 -11.50
N ILE A 197 -1.24 -4.23 -10.84
CA ILE A 197 -0.15 -4.84 -10.05
C ILE A 197 -0.67 -5.69 -8.89
N THR A 198 -1.87 -5.40 -8.37
CA THR A 198 -2.50 -6.18 -7.31
C THR A 198 -2.79 -7.63 -7.72
N ALA A 199 -2.91 -7.91 -9.02
CA ALA A 199 -3.03 -9.28 -9.54
C ALA A 199 -1.79 -10.15 -9.22
N TYR A 200 -0.66 -9.53 -8.88
CA TYR A 200 0.59 -10.18 -8.52
C TYR A 200 0.98 -9.98 -7.05
N ALA A 201 0.09 -9.46 -6.20
CA ALA A 201 0.43 -9.09 -4.83
C ALA A 201 0.91 -10.28 -3.98
N ASP A 202 0.28 -11.45 -4.12
CA ASP A 202 0.70 -12.69 -3.44
C ASP A 202 2.10 -13.15 -3.89
N ASP A 203 2.36 -13.13 -5.20
CA ASP A 203 3.67 -13.52 -5.75
C ASP A 203 4.75 -12.53 -5.31
N LEU A 204 4.47 -11.23 -5.41
CA LEU A 204 5.40 -10.16 -5.03
C LEU A 204 5.83 -10.24 -3.56
N ILE A 205 4.92 -10.60 -2.64
CA ILE A 205 5.28 -10.70 -1.22
C ILE A 205 5.97 -12.03 -0.89
N LYS A 206 5.50 -13.14 -1.50
CA LYS A 206 6.05 -14.48 -1.27
C LYS A 206 7.48 -14.61 -1.80
N ASP A 207 7.74 -14.08 -2.99
CA ASP A 207 9.03 -14.25 -3.65
C ASP A 207 10.16 -13.43 -2.99
N LEU A 208 9.83 -12.50 -2.08
CA LEU A 208 10.82 -11.78 -1.25
C LEU A 208 11.65 -12.72 -0.38
N ASP A 209 11.09 -13.84 0.07
CA ASP A 209 11.74 -14.77 0.98
C ASP A 209 12.96 -15.45 0.34
N GLY A 210 12.95 -15.62 -0.99
CA GLY A 210 14.05 -16.22 -1.75
C GLY A 210 15.13 -15.25 -2.20
N LEU A 211 14.97 -13.93 -1.96
CA LEU A 211 15.91 -12.92 -2.44
C LEU A 211 17.10 -12.74 -1.48
N ASP A 212 18.31 -12.66 -2.04
CA ASP A 212 19.52 -12.24 -1.33
C ASP A 212 19.60 -10.70 -1.23
N TRP A 213 18.60 -10.11 -0.57
CA TRP A 213 18.44 -8.66 -0.40
C TRP A 213 18.51 -8.27 1.08
N PRO A 214 18.88 -7.02 1.40
CA PRO A 214 18.82 -6.53 2.78
C PRO A 214 17.42 -6.67 3.39
N GLU A 215 17.34 -7.17 4.62
CA GLU A 215 16.04 -7.38 5.29
C GLU A 215 15.25 -6.08 5.48
N SER A 216 15.93 -4.93 5.59
CA SER A 216 15.27 -3.61 5.62
C SER A 216 14.48 -3.31 4.35
N VAL A 217 15.00 -3.68 3.17
CA VAL A 217 14.32 -3.51 1.88
C VAL A 217 13.15 -4.48 1.75
N LYS A 218 13.34 -5.75 2.14
CA LYS A 218 12.26 -6.73 2.16
C LYS A 218 11.13 -6.31 3.09
N LEU A 219 11.45 -5.84 4.30
CA LEU A 219 10.47 -5.36 5.26
C LEU A 219 9.69 -4.15 4.72
N MET A 220 10.36 -3.20 4.07
CA MET A 220 9.71 -2.06 3.41
C MET A 220 8.71 -2.55 2.35
N GLN A 221 9.09 -3.50 1.50
CA GLN A 221 8.21 -4.09 0.49
C GLN A 221 7.03 -4.86 1.11
N ARG A 222 7.26 -5.69 2.15
CA ARG A 222 6.20 -6.41 2.86
C ARG A 222 5.18 -5.45 3.48
N ASN A 223 5.65 -4.37 4.10
CA ASN A 223 4.79 -3.34 4.70
C ASN A 223 4.02 -2.53 3.65
N TRP A 224 4.66 -2.26 2.50
CA TRP A 224 4.05 -1.58 1.37
C TRP A 224 2.94 -2.42 0.73
N ILE A 225 3.22 -3.71 0.45
CA ILE A 225 2.24 -4.64 -0.09
C ILE A 225 1.11 -4.85 0.91
N GLY A 226 1.47 -5.02 2.19
CA GLY A 226 0.55 -5.00 3.32
C GLY A 226 -0.56 -6.04 3.20
N ARG A 227 -0.19 -7.30 2.91
CA ARG A 227 -1.14 -8.41 2.85
C ARG A 227 -1.74 -8.67 4.23
N SER A 228 -3.05 -8.84 4.28
CA SER A 228 -3.80 -9.23 5.46
C SER A 228 -4.82 -10.30 5.12
N GLU A 229 -5.02 -11.25 6.04
CA GLU A 229 -6.10 -12.23 5.94
C GLU A 229 -7.19 -11.89 6.95
N GLY A 230 -8.44 -12.11 6.55
CA GLY A 230 -9.58 -11.76 7.36
C GLY A 230 -10.87 -12.35 6.79
N ALA A 231 -11.97 -11.64 7.02
CA ALA A 231 -13.27 -11.97 6.49
C ALA A 231 -13.96 -10.76 5.87
N GLU A 232 -14.72 -11.02 4.82
CA GLU A 232 -15.79 -10.14 4.38
C GLU A 232 -17.09 -10.52 5.11
N VAL A 233 -17.82 -9.53 5.62
CA VAL A 233 -19.09 -9.73 6.33
C VAL A 233 -20.15 -8.80 5.74
N ASP A 234 -21.33 -9.33 5.47
CA ASP A 234 -22.46 -8.61 4.88
C ASP A 234 -23.42 -8.08 5.97
N PHE A 235 -23.53 -6.78 6.09
CA PHE A 235 -24.55 -6.11 6.91
C PHE A 235 -25.72 -5.70 6.02
N THR A 236 -26.94 -6.07 6.40
CA THR A 236 -28.13 -5.67 5.62
C THR A 236 -28.54 -4.26 6.00
N VAL A 237 -28.84 -3.41 5.03
CA VAL A 237 -29.31 -2.04 5.31
C VAL A 237 -30.76 -2.11 5.82
N ALA A 238 -31.05 -1.39 6.90
CA ALA A 238 -32.39 -1.27 7.45
C ALA A 238 -33.19 -0.15 6.74
N ASP A 239 -34.51 -0.33 6.64
CA ASP A 239 -35.43 0.75 6.26
C ASP A 239 -35.75 1.67 7.44
N LYS A 240 -36.65 2.64 7.22
CA LYS A 240 -37.06 3.62 8.24
C LYS A 240 -37.74 2.99 9.46
N ASP A 241 -38.30 1.79 9.32
CA ASP A 241 -38.95 1.04 10.40
C ASP A 241 -37.99 0.04 11.05
N GLY A 242 -36.71 0.04 10.67
CA GLY A 242 -35.69 -0.89 11.18
C GLY A 242 -35.75 -2.29 10.54
N LYS A 243 -36.46 -2.47 9.42
CA LYS A 243 -36.59 -3.77 8.75
C LYS A 243 -35.56 -3.97 7.66
N ALA A 244 -35.19 -5.23 7.44
CA ALA A 244 -34.20 -5.61 6.43
C ALA A 244 -34.64 -5.24 5.01
N THR A 245 -33.76 -4.55 4.28
CA THR A 245 -33.93 -4.28 2.84
C THR A 245 -33.17 -5.31 1.99
N SER A 246 -33.22 -5.18 0.66
CA SER A 246 -32.40 -5.96 -0.25
C SER A 246 -30.96 -5.46 -0.39
N LYS A 247 -30.63 -4.31 0.20
CA LYS A 247 -29.30 -3.70 0.09
C LYS A 247 -28.37 -4.22 1.18
N LYS A 248 -27.10 -4.40 0.84
CA LYS A 248 -26.07 -4.89 1.75
C LYS A 248 -24.84 -4.00 1.69
N ILE A 249 -24.18 -3.85 2.84
CA ILE A 249 -22.86 -3.23 2.97
C ILE A 249 -21.91 -4.35 3.37
N THR A 250 -20.97 -4.69 2.49
CA THR A 250 -19.93 -5.66 2.81
C THR A 250 -18.75 -4.93 3.45
N VAL A 251 -18.32 -5.38 4.62
CA VAL A 251 -17.14 -4.86 5.33
C VAL A 251 -16.00 -5.87 5.26
N TYR A 252 -14.76 -5.40 5.31
CA TYR A 252 -13.58 -6.27 5.50
C TYR A 252 -13.02 -6.07 6.90
N THR A 253 -12.73 -7.17 7.60
CA THR A 253 -12.07 -7.15 8.91
C THR A 253 -10.98 -8.21 9.01
N THR A 254 -9.84 -7.85 9.61
CA THR A 254 -8.81 -8.82 10.03
C THR A 254 -9.11 -9.44 11.39
N ARG A 255 -10.16 -8.95 12.06
CA ARG A 255 -10.61 -9.33 13.40
C ARG A 255 -12.05 -9.83 13.36
N PRO A 256 -12.34 -10.92 12.61
CA PRO A 256 -13.70 -11.44 12.55
C PRO A 256 -14.16 -12.00 13.90
N ASP A 257 -13.23 -12.38 14.77
CA ASP A 257 -13.49 -12.84 16.14
C ASP A 257 -14.19 -11.81 17.03
N THR A 258 -14.09 -10.52 16.70
CA THR A 258 -14.71 -9.44 17.46
C THR A 258 -16.03 -8.96 16.86
N LEU A 259 -16.59 -9.67 15.88
CA LEU A 259 -17.79 -9.28 15.13
C LEU A 259 -19.00 -8.98 16.03
N PHE A 260 -19.21 -9.76 17.10
CA PHE A 260 -20.31 -9.55 18.06
C PHE A 260 -20.20 -8.22 18.83
N GLY A 261 -19.03 -7.57 18.80
CA GLY A 261 -18.80 -6.27 19.43
C GLY A 261 -18.99 -5.09 18.47
N ALA A 262 -19.46 -5.34 17.23
CA ALA A 262 -19.69 -4.29 16.26
C ALA A 262 -20.88 -3.43 16.68
N THR A 263 -20.62 -2.15 17.01
CA THR A 263 -21.67 -1.24 17.51
C THR A 263 -22.05 -0.14 16.55
N TYR A 264 -21.27 0.07 15.49
CA TYR A 264 -21.58 0.96 14.38
C TYR A 264 -20.78 0.56 13.14
N MET A 265 -21.19 1.12 11.99
CA MET A 265 -20.47 0.95 10.73
C MET A 265 -19.90 2.28 10.27
N VAL A 266 -18.78 2.24 9.56
CA VAL A 266 -18.18 3.45 8.97
C VAL A 266 -17.83 3.21 7.51
N LEU A 267 -18.31 4.09 6.65
CA LEU A 267 -18.02 4.11 5.22
C LEU A 267 -17.02 5.23 4.91
N ALA A 268 -16.19 5.01 3.90
CA ALA A 268 -15.45 6.10 3.29
C ALA A 268 -16.43 7.17 2.75
N PRO A 269 -16.14 8.48 2.87
CA PRO A 269 -16.99 9.54 2.31
C PRO A 269 -17.27 9.37 0.81
N GLU A 270 -16.34 8.77 0.06
CA GLU A 270 -16.45 8.50 -1.37
C GLU A 270 -17.17 7.17 -1.69
N HIS A 271 -17.62 6.42 -0.68
CA HIS A 271 -18.23 5.11 -0.91
C HIS A 271 -19.56 5.25 -1.69
N PRO A 272 -19.79 4.44 -2.76
CA PRO A 272 -20.93 4.64 -3.67
C PRO A 272 -22.30 4.65 -2.98
N MET A 273 -22.45 3.86 -1.91
CA MET A 273 -23.71 3.77 -1.16
C MET A 273 -24.01 4.97 -0.27
N VAL A 274 -23.05 5.88 0.00
CA VAL A 274 -23.28 7.01 0.92
C VAL A 274 -24.49 7.83 0.46
N LYS A 275 -24.55 8.20 -0.81
CA LYS A 275 -25.67 8.97 -1.39
C LYS A 275 -27.02 8.26 -1.24
N GLU A 276 -27.04 6.94 -1.24
CA GLU A 276 -28.27 6.15 -1.12
C GLU A 276 -28.71 5.96 0.34
N LEU A 277 -27.76 6.04 1.28
CA LEU A 277 -27.98 5.84 2.72
C LEU A 277 -28.25 7.16 3.44
N THR A 278 -27.86 8.29 2.87
CA THR A 278 -28.09 9.60 3.47
C THR A 278 -29.58 9.94 3.50
N THR A 279 -30.14 10.13 4.70
CA THR A 279 -31.52 10.61 4.85
C THR A 279 -31.62 12.10 4.52
N ALA A 280 -32.84 12.59 4.29
CA ALA A 280 -33.07 13.99 3.93
C ALA A 280 -32.55 14.96 5.02
N GLU A 281 -32.67 14.57 6.28
CA GLU A 281 -32.26 15.36 7.44
C GLU A 281 -30.73 15.45 7.58
N GLN A 282 -30.00 14.43 7.12
CA GLN A 282 -28.54 14.38 7.20
C GLN A 282 -27.84 14.88 5.93
N LYS A 283 -28.60 15.20 4.87
CA LYS A 283 -28.08 15.53 3.55
C LYS A 283 -27.03 16.65 3.58
N ASP A 284 -27.38 17.80 4.15
CA ASP A 284 -26.48 18.96 4.15
C ASP A 284 -25.19 18.70 4.96
N ALA A 285 -25.31 17.98 6.08
CA ALA A 285 -24.17 17.62 6.92
C ALA A 285 -23.23 16.63 6.21
N VAL A 286 -23.79 15.63 5.54
CA VAL A 286 -23.04 14.62 4.78
C VAL A 286 -22.37 15.24 3.56
N GLU A 287 -23.08 16.05 2.76
CA GLU A 287 -22.52 16.71 1.58
C GLU A 287 -21.37 17.64 1.96
N LYS A 288 -21.52 18.41 3.05
CA LYS A 288 -20.44 19.24 3.58
C LYS A 288 -19.24 18.40 4.01
N TYR A 289 -19.46 17.30 4.73
CA TYR A 289 -18.38 16.45 5.21
C TYR A 289 -17.62 15.76 4.06
N ILE A 290 -18.32 15.32 3.02
CA ILE A 290 -17.70 14.78 1.80
C ILE A 290 -16.81 15.85 1.14
N ALA A 291 -17.28 17.09 1.03
CA ALA A 291 -16.48 18.18 0.47
C ALA A 291 -15.22 18.45 1.32
N ASP A 292 -15.37 18.54 2.64
CA ASP A 292 -14.25 18.74 3.57
C ASP A 292 -13.23 17.58 3.50
N ALA A 293 -13.70 16.33 3.50
CA ALA A 293 -12.85 15.14 3.40
C ALA A 293 -12.10 15.06 2.06
N SER A 294 -12.74 15.45 0.94
CA SER A 294 -12.13 15.42 -0.40
C SER A 294 -10.94 16.38 -0.54
N SER A 295 -10.86 17.41 0.31
CA SER A 295 -9.76 18.37 0.33
C SER A 295 -8.51 17.85 1.06
N LYS A 296 -8.63 16.77 1.83
CA LYS A 296 -7.54 16.14 2.59
C LYS A 296 -6.86 15.07 1.75
N SER A 297 -5.55 14.93 1.90
CA SER A 297 -4.77 13.80 1.38
C SER A 297 -5.07 12.50 2.13
N ASP A 298 -4.85 11.34 1.50
CA ASP A 298 -4.97 10.03 2.18
C ASP A 298 -4.12 9.98 3.46
N LEU A 299 -2.94 10.61 3.46
CA LEU A 299 -2.07 10.67 4.64
C LEU A 299 -2.68 11.49 5.78
N GLU A 300 -3.25 12.66 5.48
CA GLU A 300 -3.94 13.50 6.46
C GLU A 300 -5.18 12.81 7.04
N ARG A 301 -5.71 11.81 6.33
CA ARG A 301 -6.83 10.98 6.75
C ARG A 301 -6.41 9.74 7.56
N THR A 302 -5.14 9.36 7.55
CA THR A 302 -4.63 8.21 8.31
C THR A 302 -4.47 8.51 9.81
N ASP A 303 -3.91 7.57 10.58
CA ASP A 303 -3.75 7.59 12.04
C ASP A 303 -3.01 8.83 12.60
N LEU A 304 -2.38 9.65 11.75
CA LEU A 304 -1.80 10.95 12.12
C LEU A 304 -2.86 12.02 12.45
N ALA A 305 -4.12 11.82 12.08
CA ALA A 305 -5.22 12.72 12.42
C ALA A 305 -5.56 12.63 13.92
N LYS A 306 -5.15 13.66 14.68
CA LYS A 306 -5.40 13.76 16.13
C LYS A 306 -6.88 13.89 16.49
N ASP A 307 -7.70 14.45 15.60
CA ASP A 307 -9.13 14.61 15.81
C ASP A 307 -9.93 13.65 14.92
N LYS A 308 -10.57 12.65 15.55
CA LYS A 308 -11.53 11.80 14.84
C LYS A 308 -12.75 12.62 14.43
N THR A 309 -13.15 12.57 13.17
CA THR A 309 -14.34 13.27 12.67
C THR A 309 -15.25 12.29 11.94
N GLY A 310 -16.55 12.59 11.87
CA GLY A 310 -17.50 11.76 11.15
C GLY A 310 -18.91 12.32 11.24
N VAL A 311 -19.78 11.86 10.34
CA VAL A 311 -21.19 12.27 10.26
C VAL A 311 -22.09 11.04 10.14
N PHE A 312 -23.16 11.03 10.91
CA PHE A 312 -24.18 9.99 10.86
C PHE A 312 -24.99 10.12 9.56
N THR A 313 -25.18 9.02 8.84
CA THR A 313 -25.92 9.05 7.56
C THR A 313 -27.43 9.16 7.74
N GLY A 314 -27.96 8.88 8.93
CA GLY A 314 -29.40 8.73 9.15
C GLY A 314 -29.90 7.29 8.95
N SER A 315 -29.05 6.40 8.42
CA SER A 315 -29.38 5.01 8.14
C SER A 315 -28.70 4.05 9.12
N TYR A 316 -29.28 2.85 9.23
CA TYR A 316 -28.79 1.78 10.08
C TYR A 316 -28.49 0.53 9.24
N GLY A 317 -27.48 -0.21 9.65
CA GLY A 317 -27.24 -1.60 9.25
C GLY A 317 -27.87 -2.55 10.27
N ILE A 318 -28.14 -3.77 9.84
CA ILE A 318 -28.53 -4.89 10.68
C ILE A 318 -27.30 -5.77 10.81
N ASP A 319 -26.81 -5.91 12.04
CA ASP A 319 -25.73 -6.82 12.36
C ASP A 319 -26.18 -8.27 12.06
N PRO A 320 -25.46 -8.99 11.19
CA PRO A 320 -25.86 -10.33 10.78
C PRO A 320 -25.75 -11.38 11.89
N VAL A 321 -25.05 -11.11 13.00
CA VAL A 321 -24.88 -12.11 14.07
C VAL A 321 -25.97 -12.04 15.14
N ASN A 322 -26.42 -10.84 15.49
CA ASN A 322 -27.37 -10.62 16.59
C ASN A 322 -28.65 -9.85 16.18
N GLY A 323 -28.73 -9.36 14.93
CA GLY A 323 -29.87 -8.60 14.41
C GLY A 323 -29.99 -7.16 14.94
N ALA A 324 -28.99 -6.66 15.67
CA ALA A 324 -29.00 -5.31 16.22
C ALA A 324 -28.92 -4.25 15.12
N LEU A 325 -29.61 -3.13 15.34
CA LEU A 325 -29.50 -1.95 14.50
C LEU A 325 -28.24 -1.18 14.86
N VAL A 326 -27.30 -1.13 13.93
CA VAL A 326 -26.02 -0.42 14.07
C VAL A 326 -26.03 0.84 13.22
N PRO A 327 -25.78 2.04 13.76
CA PRO A 327 -25.81 3.28 12.99
C PRO A 327 -24.68 3.30 11.95
N ILE A 328 -24.99 3.79 10.76
CA ILE A 328 -24.02 3.92 9.66
C ILE A 328 -23.49 5.35 9.62
N TRP A 329 -22.17 5.49 9.77
CA TRP A 329 -21.45 6.76 9.72
C TRP A 329 -20.58 6.86 8.47
N ILE A 330 -20.20 8.08 8.12
CA ILE A 330 -19.05 8.34 7.25
C ILE A 330 -17.92 8.97 8.06
N ALA A 331 -16.69 8.55 7.80
CA ALA A 331 -15.51 9.15 8.42
C ALA A 331 -14.31 9.08 7.48
N ASP A 332 -13.51 10.12 7.49
CA ASP A 332 -12.37 10.29 6.59
C ASP A 332 -11.24 9.28 6.84
N TYR A 333 -11.13 8.70 8.04
CA TYR A 333 -10.15 7.64 8.33
C TYR A 333 -10.44 6.30 7.63
N VAL A 334 -11.64 6.12 7.07
CA VAL A 334 -11.95 4.99 6.19
C VAL A 334 -11.68 5.40 4.74
N LEU A 335 -10.90 4.58 4.03
CA LEU A 335 -10.45 4.85 2.67
C LEU A 335 -11.06 3.84 1.69
N THR A 336 -11.66 4.30 0.60
CA THR A 336 -12.29 3.43 -0.43
C THR A 336 -11.31 2.43 -1.04
N GLY A 337 -10.02 2.77 -1.09
CA GLY A 337 -8.97 1.91 -1.63
C GLY A 337 -8.47 0.82 -0.68
N HIS A 338 -9.00 0.69 0.54
CA HIS A 338 -8.64 -0.38 1.48
C HIS A 338 -9.86 -1.25 1.82
N GLY A 339 -9.71 -2.57 1.64
CA GLY A 339 -10.81 -3.51 1.83
C GLY A 339 -11.97 -3.18 0.89
N THR A 340 -13.16 -3.01 1.45
CA THR A 340 -14.38 -2.68 0.70
C THR A 340 -14.74 -1.19 0.73
N GLY A 341 -13.91 -0.35 1.38
CA GLY A 341 -14.26 1.04 1.67
C GLY A 341 -15.32 1.19 2.77
N ALA A 342 -15.63 0.11 3.49
CA ALA A 342 -16.51 0.08 4.65
C ALA A 342 -15.92 -0.83 5.74
N ILE A 343 -16.10 -0.44 7.00
CA ILE A 343 -15.68 -1.22 8.17
C ILE A 343 -16.84 -1.42 9.15
N MET A 344 -16.78 -2.52 9.89
CA MET A 344 -17.46 -2.63 11.18
C MET A 344 -16.55 -2.04 12.25
N ALA A 345 -17.12 -1.27 13.18
CA ALA A 345 -16.34 -0.68 14.25
C ALA A 345 -16.58 -1.44 15.56
N VAL A 346 -15.50 -1.85 16.21
CA VAL A 346 -15.52 -2.63 17.46
C VAL A 346 -14.74 -1.89 18.56
N PRO A 347 -15.35 -0.89 19.21
CA PRO A 347 -14.64 0.07 20.06
C PRO A 347 -13.86 -0.56 21.21
N ALA A 348 -14.36 -1.64 21.80
CA ALA A 348 -13.67 -2.28 22.92
C ALA A 348 -12.29 -2.84 22.53
N HIS A 349 -12.03 -3.06 21.23
CA HIS A 349 -10.89 -3.83 20.74
C HIS A 349 -10.08 -3.17 19.60
N ASP A 350 -10.50 -2.00 19.09
CA ASP A 350 -9.72 -1.14 18.18
C ASP A 350 -9.68 0.29 18.76
N GLU A 351 -8.48 0.86 18.88
CA GLU A 351 -8.25 2.15 19.52
C GLU A 351 -8.85 3.32 18.73
N ARG A 352 -8.91 3.21 17.40
CA ARG A 352 -9.52 4.24 16.53
C ARG A 352 -11.03 4.22 16.69
N ASP A 353 -11.60 3.03 16.76
CA ASP A 353 -13.03 2.84 16.99
C ASP A 353 -13.42 3.27 18.40
N TRP A 354 -12.54 3.05 19.38
CA TRP A 354 -12.69 3.52 20.76
C TRP A 354 -12.79 5.05 20.83
N ASP A 355 -11.81 5.75 20.25
CA ASP A 355 -11.76 7.21 20.27
C ASP A 355 -12.97 7.82 19.58
N PHE A 356 -13.36 7.25 18.43
CA PHE A 356 -14.56 7.67 17.71
C PHE A 356 -15.82 7.41 18.53
N ALA A 357 -15.97 6.22 19.13
CA ALA A 357 -17.12 5.90 19.97
C ALA A 357 -17.23 6.80 21.19
N LYS A 358 -16.12 7.10 21.88
CA LYS A 358 -16.10 8.03 23.00
C LYS A 358 -16.51 9.43 22.58
N LYS A 359 -16.02 9.91 21.44
CA LYS A 359 -16.33 11.25 20.93
C LYS A 359 -17.81 11.41 20.54
N PHE A 360 -18.39 10.40 19.92
CA PHE A 360 -19.78 10.43 19.43
C PHE A 360 -20.77 9.71 20.35
N ASN A 361 -20.35 9.33 21.56
CA ASN A 361 -21.16 8.63 22.56
C ASN A 361 -21.85 7.37 22.00
N LEU A 362 -21.09 6.55 21.27
CA LEU A 362 -21.57 5.30 20.68
C LEU A 362 -21.37 4.12 21.65
N PRO A 363 -22.18 3.05 21.55
CA PRO A 363 -22.05 1.90 22.43
C PRO A 363 -20.67 1.24 22.32
N ILE A 364 -20.18 0.72 23.44
CA ILE A 364 -18.92 -0.02 23.53
C ILE A 364 -19.25 -1.37 24.16
N ILE A 365 -19.19 -2.43 23.36
CA ILE A 365 -19.48 -3.80 23.79
C ILE A 365 -18.17 -4.58 23.80
N LYS A 366 -17.83 -5.14 24.97
CA LYS A 366 -16.65 -5.97 25.14
C LYS A 366 -16.98 -7.41 24.73
N VAL A 367 -16.18 -7.98 23.86
CA VAL A 367 -16.34 -9.34 23.34
C VAL A 367 -15.10 -10.22 23.46
N VAL A 368 -13.99 -9.65 23.93
CA VAL A 368 -12.78 -10.39 24.27
C VAL A 368 -12.31 -9.97 25.66
N ALA A 369 -12.13 -10.96 26.54
CA ALA A 369 -11.49 -10.82 27.84
C ALA A 369 -10.00 -11.15 27.73
N SER A 370 -9.16 -10.34 28.36
CA SER A 370 -7.72 -10.58 28.45
C SER A 370 -7.40 -11.77 29.37
N PRO A 371 -6.21 -12.39 29.26
CA PRO A 371 -5.81 -13.51 30.12
C PRO A 371 -5.89 -13.17 31.61
N ASP A 372 -5.51 -11.95 32.00
CA ASP A 372 -5.57 -11.48 33.38
C ASP A 372 -7.01 -11.37 33.90
N GLU A 373 -7.94 -10.89 33.06
CA GLU A 373 -9.37 -10.80 33.39
C GLU A 373 -10.03 -12.17 33.47
N VAL A 374 -9.58 -13.12 32.65
CA VAL A 374 -10.07 -14.50 32.75
C VAL A 374 -9.51 -15.18 33.99
N ALA A 375 -8.24 -14.97 34.32
CA ALA A 375 -7.60 -15.49 35.52
C ALA A 375 -8.27 -14.98 36.81
N SER A 376 -8.77 -13.75 36.83
CA SER A 376 -9.46 -13.18 38.01
C SER A 376 -10.76 -13.91 38.36
N LEU A 377 -11.36 -14.65 37.41
CA LEU A 377 -12.55 -15.48 37.66
C LEU A 377 -12.24 -16.73 38.50
N ALA A 378 -10.97 -17.12 38.62
CA ALA A 378 -10.55 -18.37 39.25
C ALA A 378 -9.25 -18.21 40.06
N ASP A 379 -9.22 -17.25 40.99
CA ASP A 379 -8.11 -17.04 41.93
C ASP A 379 -6.72 -16.87 41.25
N GLY A 380 -6.69 -16.31 40.05
CA GLY A 380 -5.47 -16.09 39.27
C GLY A 380 -5.09 -17.25 38.34
N ASP A 381 -5.93 -18.28 38.19
CA ASP A 381 -5.70 -19.39 37.27
C ASP A 381 -6.44 -19.17 35.94
N GLU A 382 -5.72 -18.73 34.91
CA GLU A 382 -6.25 -18.46 33.57
C GLU A 382 -7.00 -19.65 32.97
N LYS A 383 -6.47 -20.88 33.13
CA LYS A 383 -7.07 -22.07 32.52
C LYS A 383 -8.41 -22.40 33.16
N LYS A 384 -8.47 -22.36 34.49
CA LYS A 384 -9.72 -22.57 35.21
C LYS A 384 -10.73 -21.46 34.92
N GLY A 385 -10.28 -20.21 34.81
CA GLY A 385 -11.12 -19.10 34.39
C GLY A 385 -11.75 -19.33 33.03
N ALA A 386 -10.95 -19.76 32.05
CA ALA A 386 -11.44 -20.07 30.70
C ALA A 386 -12.44 -21.24 30.71
N GLU A 387 -12.14 -22.30 31.47
CA GLU A 387 -13.04 -23.45 31.67
C GLU A 387 -14.38 -23.03 32.31
N LEU A 388 -14.36 -22.10 33.27
CA LEU A 388 -15.57 -21.56 33.89
C LEU A 388 -16.45 -20.84 32.86
N ILE A 389 -15.86 -19.99 32.01
CA ILE A 389 -16.60 -19.30 30.94
C ILE A 389 -17.17 -20.32 29.96
N LEU A 390 -16.37 -21.30 29.54
CA LEU A 390 -16.75 -22.33 28.58
C LEU A 390 -17.89 -23.21 29.12
N GLU A 391 -17.84 -23.58 30.39
CA GLU A 391 -18.90 -24.36 31.05
C GLU A 391 -20.17 -23.53 31.21
N ALA A 392 -20.03 -22.28 31.65
CA ALA A 392 -21.16 -21.36 31.78
C ALA A 392 -21.84 -21.10 30.43
N ALA A 393 -21.09 -21.01 29.34
CA ALA A 393 -21.61 -20.79 27.99
C ALA A 393 -22.54 -21.90 27.49
N LYS A 394 -22.49 -23.11 28.06
CA LYS A 394 -23.41 -24.21 27.71
C LYS A 394 -24.86 -23.94 28.13
N ASN A 395 -25.09 -23.00 29.06
CA ASN A 395 -26.43 -22.63 29.52
C ASN A 395 -26.55 -21.09 29.64
N PRO A 396 -27.46 -20.45 28.89
CA PRO A 396 -27.64 -18.99 28.92
C PRO A 396 -27.90 -18.40 30.31
N GLU A 397 -28.62 -19.09 31.20
CA GLU A 397 -28.88 -18.60 32.56
C GLU A 397 -27.64 -18.65 33.43
N THR A 398 -26.82 -19.69 33.29
CA THR A 398 -25.54 -19.81 34.01
C THR A 398 -24.56 -18.75 33.53
N TYR A 399 -24.44 -18.57 32.21
CA TYR A 399 -23.62 -17.51 31.63
C TYR A 399 -24.05 -16.12 32.10
N LYS A 400 -25.36 -15.86 32.13
CA LYS A 400 -25.91 -14.60 32.64
C LYS A 400 -25.54 -14.35 34.10
N LYS A 401 -25.68 -15.36 34.97
CA LYS A 401 -25.27 -15.25 36.39
C LYS A 401 -23.78 -14.96 36.55
N LEU A 402 -22.93 -15.62 35.76
CA LEU A 402 -21.49 -15.36 35.76
C LEU A 402 -21.18 -13.93 35.32
N SER A 403 -21.81 -13.49 34.22
CA SER A 403 -21.64 -12.14 33.68
C SER A 403 -22.10 -11.04 34.65
N GLU A 404 -23.21 -11.26 35.38
CA GLU A 404 -23.73 -10.33 36.36
C GLU A 404 -22.87 -10.28 37.64
N ALA A 405 -22.23 -11.40 38.00
CA ALA A 405 -21.31 -11.47 39.14
C ALA A 405 -19.94 -10.81 38.87
N HIS A 406 -19.52 -10.76 37.61
CA HIS A 406 -18.20 -10.24 37.19
C HIS A 406 -18.31 -9.15 36.09
N PRO A 407 -18.98 -8.02 36.37
CA PRO A 407 -19.20 -6.98 35.37
C PRO A 407 -17.90 -6.33 34.86
N ASP A 408 -16.83 -6.37 35.64
CA ASP A 408 -15.46 -5.96 35.28
C ASP A 408 -14.89 -6.76 34.11
N VAL A 409 -15.23 -8.06 34.04
CA VAL A 409 -14.81 -8.94 32.94
C VAL A 409 -15.74 -8.78 31.74
N PHE A 410 -17.06 -8.76 31.96
CA PHE A 410 -18.05 -8.94 30.90
C PHE A 410 -18.71 -7.66 30.36
N ALA A 411 -18.82 -6.60 31.15
CA ALA A 411 -19.64 -5.43 30.80
C ALA A 411 -18.82 -4.13 30.68
N VAL A 412 -17.84 -3.91 31.55
CA VAL A 412 -17.10 -2.65 31.60
C VAL A 412 -15.86 -2.75 30.70
N ALA A 413 -15.82 -1.94 29.65
CA ALA A 413 -14.58 -1.59 28.99
C ALA A 413 -14.09 -0.26 29.57
N GLU A 414 -13.12 -0.29 30.49
CA GLU A 414 -12.50 0.92 31.05
C GLU A 414 -11.46 1.51 30.09
N LYS A 415 -10.85 0.65 29.28
CA LYS A 415 -9.86 0.98 28.24
C LYS A 415 -10.09 0.10 27.00
N CYS A 416 -9.64 0.60 25.85
CA CYS A 416 -9.53 -0.24 24.66
C CYS A 416 -8.53 -1.38 24.96
N THR A 417 -8.96 -2.62 24.75
CA THR A 417 -8.14 -3.81 24.97
C THR A 417 -7.86 -4.47 23.63
N PRO A 418 -6.65 -4.35 23.09
CA PRO A 418 -6.29 -4.97 21.82
C PRO A 418 -6.50 -6.47 21.94
N ALA A 419 -7.41 -7.02 21.15
CA ALA A 419 -7.81 -8.42 21.29
C ALA A 419 -6.77 -9.38 20.66
N LYS A 420 -5.50 -9.30 21.05
CA LYS A 420 -4.43 -10.15 20.48
C LYS A 420 -4.45 -11.57 21.03
N ASP A 421 -4.28 -11.70 22.34
CA ASP A 421 -4.31 -12.97 23.07
C ASP A 421 -5.34 -12.81 24.19
N GLY A 422 -6.43 -13.58 24.13
CA GLY A 422 -7.58 -13.47 25.04
C GLY A 422 -8.67 -14.48 24.69
N TYR A 423 -9.79 -14.41 25.38
CA TYR A 423 -10.90 -15.34 25.28
C TYR A 423 -12.19 -14.64 24.87
N ALA A 424 -12.95 -15.25 23.97
CA ALA A 424 -14.22 -14.68 23.54
C ALA A 424 -15.24 -14.69 24.69
N ILE A 425 -15.96 -13.59 24.81
CA ILE A 425 -17.10 -13.38 25.71
C ILE A 425 -18.19 -12.66 24.92
N ASN A 426 -19.43 -12.75 25.38
CA ASN A 426 -20.59 -12.10 24.76
C ASN A 426 -20.71 -12.40 23.25
N SER A 427 -20.25 -13.58 22.84
CA SER A 427 -20.09 -14.04 21.46
C SER A 427 -20.69 -15.44 21.26
N GLU A 428 -21.80 -15.70 21.95
CA GLU A 428 -22.59 -16.94 21.83
C GLU A 428 -21.76 -18.24 21.91
N GLU A 429 -21.77 -19.06 20.86
CA GLU A 429 -21.11 -20.37 20.78
C GLU A 429 -19.57 -20.30 20.84
N PHE A 430 -19.00 -19.10 20.71
CA PHE A 430 -17.57 -18.84 20.82
C PHE A 430 -17.12 -18.52 22.25
N ASN A 431 -18.05 -18.28 23.18
CA ASN A 431 -17.72 -17.92 24.56
C ASN A 431 -16.75 -18.93 25.22
N GLY A 432 -15.71 -18.42 25.86
CA GLY A 432 -14.66 -19.18 26.53
C GLY A 432 -13.57 -19.73 25.63
N ARG A 433 -13.66 -19.54 24.30
CA ARG A 433 -12.64 -20.02 23.36
C ARG A 433 -11.51 -19.00 23.16
N PRO A 434 -10.26 -19.45 22.98
CA PRO A 434 -9.14 -18.56 22.67
C PRO A 434 -9.32 -17.84 21.33
N THR A 435 -8.90 -16.58 21.26
CA THR A 435 -8.99 -15.72 20.06
C THR A 435 -8.51 -16.40 18.77
N LYS A 436 -7.36 -17.11 18.82
CA LYS A 436 -6.82 -17.82 17.64
C LYS A 436 -7.74 -18.92 17.13
N GLU A 437 -8.43 -19.63 18.01
CA GLU A 437 -9.41 -20.65 17.65
C GLU A 437 -10.69 -20.01 17.08
N VAL A 438 -11.13 -18.91 17.68
CA VAL A 438 -12.30 -18.16 17.20
C VAL A 438 -12.05 -17.62 15.80
N ILE A 439 -10.91 -16.97 15.52
CA ILE A 439 -10.56 -16.49 14.17
C ILE A 439 -10.61 -17.63 13.14
N ALA A 440 -10.07 -18.81 13.49
CA ALA A 440 -10.05 -19.97 12.59
C ALA A 440 -11.45 -20.55 12.33
N SER A 441 -12.32 -20.56 13.34
CA SER A 441 -13.66 -21.18 13.25
C SER A 441 -14.74 -20.22 12.74
N ILE A 442 -14.70 -18.94 13.14
CA ILE A 442 -15.74 -17.95 12.79
C ILE A 442 -15.82 -17.70 11.29
N VAL A 443 -14.70 -17.79 10.56
CA VAL A 443 -14.71 -17.64 9.10
C VAL A 443 -15.50 -18.77 8.41
N GLY A 444 -15.37 -20.00 8.92
CA GLY A 444 -16.18 -21.14 8.47
C GLY A 444 -17.66 -20.94 8.80
N TRP A 445 -17.94 -20.51 10.03
CA TRP A 445 -19.29 -20.20 10.51
C TRP A 445 -19.99 -19.10 9.70
N LEU A 446 -19.28 -18.01 9.35
CA LEU A 446 -19.78 -16.94 8.49
C LEU A 446 -20.20 -17.46 7.11
N ASN A 447 -19.40 -18.35 6.55
CA ASN A 447 -19.66 -18.98 5.26
C ASN A 447 -20.86 -19.95 5.33
N GLU A 448 -20.96 -20.76 6.39
CA GLU A 448 -22.10 -21.66 6.63
C GLU A 448 -23.42 -20.88 6.78
N LYS A 449 -23.40 -19.77 7.53
CA LYS A 449 -24.56 -18.88 7.69
C LYS A 449 -24.85 -18.02 6.46
N LYS A 450 -23.98 -18.00 5.44
CA LYS A 450 -24.08 -17.17 4.23
C LYS A 450 -24.16 -15.67 4.52
N ILE A 451 -23.46 -15.24 5.56
CA ILE A 451 -23.36 -13.83 5.99
C ILE A 451 -21.96 -13.26 5.81
N GLY A 452 -21.00 -14.07 5.37
CA GLY A 452 -19.64 -13.63 5.09
C GLY A 452 -18.79 -14.75 4.49
N LYS A 453 -17.52 -14.46 4.22
CA LYS A 453 -16.55 -15.42 3.66
C LYS A 453 -15.13 -15.02 4.01
N LYS A 454 -14.19 -15.97 3.88
CA LYS A 454 -12.75 -15.67 3.96
C LYS A 454 -12.38 -14.63 2.89
N ALA A 455 -11.58 -13.64 3.26
CA ALA A 455 -11.08 -12.63 2.35
C ALA A 455 -9.60 -12.34 2.61
N VAL A 456 -8.90 -11.92 1.55
CA VAL A 456 -7.53 -11.42 1.61
C VAL A 456 -7.55 -10.00 1.07
N SER A 457 -6.92 -9.09 1.79
CA SER A 457 -6.84 -7.67 1.41
C SER A 457 -5.39 -7.20 1.44
N TYR A 458 -5.10 -6.23 0.58
CA TYR A 458 -3.77 -5.65 0.41
C TYR A 458 -3.78 -4.15 0.67
N LYS A 459 -2.67 -3.62 1.17
CA LYS A 459 -2.43 -2.17 1.15
C LYS A 459 -2.03 -1.69 -0.23
N LEU A 460 -1.37 -2.55 -1.01
CA LEU A 460 -1.02 -2.29 -2.41
C LEU A 460 -2.26 -1.91 -3.21
N ARG A 461 -2.16 -0.80 -3.96
CA ARG A 461 -3.17 -0.39 -4.92
C ARG A 461 -2.66 -0.60 -6.34
N ASP A 462 -3.57 -0.64 -7.28
CA ASP A 462 -3.20 -0.70 -8.69
C ASP A 462 -2.46 0.59 -9.11
N TRP A 463 -1.51 0.43 -10.05
CA TRP A 463 -0.52 1.46 -10.34
C TRP A 463 -1.04 2.44 -11.41
N ILE A 464 -1.24 3.70 -11.02
CA ILE A 464 -1.60 4.78 -11.95
C ILE A 464 -0.43 5.02 -12.91
N PHE A 465 -0.65 4.72 -14.19
CA PHE A 465 0.40 4.72 -15.21
C PHE A 465 0.38 5.98 -16.09
N SER A 466 -0.80 6.44 -16.52
CA SER A 466 -0.87 7.63 -17.39
C SER A 466 -0.43 8.91 -16.70
N ARG A 467 0.15 9.84 -17.48
CA ARG A 467 0.57 11.18 -17.02
C ARG A 467 0.11 12.24 -18.02
N GLN A 468 -0.26 13.42 -17.55
CA GLN A 468 -0.74 14.53 -18.39
C GLN A 468 0.43 15.43 -18.79
N ARG A 469 1.46 14.84 -19.40
CA ARG A 469 2.76 15.48 -19.66
C ARG A 469 3.23 15.16 -21.08
N TYR A 470 4.04 16.05 -21.65
CA TYR A 470 4.50 15.91 -23.04
C TYR A 470 5.73 15.00 -23.12
N TRP A 471 6.67 15.14 -22.19
CA TRP A 471 7.93 14.39 -22.24
C TRP A 471 7.82 13.00 -21.60
N GLY A 472 7.08 12.12 -22.25
CA GLY A 472 6.91 10.72 -21.86
C GLY A 472 6.59 9.84 -23.05
N GLU A 473 6.48 8.54 -22.82
CA GLU A 473 6.08 7.62 -23.87
C GLU A 473 4.58 7.80 -24.22
N PRO A 474 4.22 7.85 -25.52
CA PRO A 474 2.81 7.82 -25.91
C PRO A 474 2.18 6.47 -25.56
N ILE A 475 1.01 6.49 -24.91
CA ILE A 475 0.21 5.28 -24.68
C ILE A 475 -0.35 4.82 -26.05
N PRO A 476 -0.14 3.55 -26.45
CA PRO A 476 -0.44 3.08 -27.81
C PRO A 476 -1.90 2.64 -27.99
N LEU A 477 -2.87 3.48 -27.61
CA LEU A 477 -4.31 3.20 -27.70
C LEU A 477 -5.12 4.33 -28.32
#